data_AF-A0A370TXD8-F1
#
_entry.id   AF-A0A370TXD8-F1
#
_cell.length_a   1.000
_cell.length_b   1.000
_cell.length_c   1.000
_cell.angle_alpha   90.00
_cell.angle_beta   90.00
_cell.angle_gamma   90.00
#
_symmetry.space_group_name_H-M   'P 1'
#
loop_
_entity.id
_entity.type
_entity.pdbx_description
1 polymer ?
#
loop_
_entity_poly.entity_id
_entity_poly.type
_entity_poly.pdbx_seq_one_letter_code
_entity_poly.pdbx_strand_id
1 'polypeptide(L)' 'MGASKRTRKFGVVKRIIGQRDARVARQDNCDGEGIKATEAMFLVVPQVSTSLFFQFNTALVPPYSILIDESNGMSTHR' A
#
# COMPACT_ATOMS: atom_id res chain seq x y z
N MET A 1 14.45 56.86 35.78
CA MET A 1 13.50 55.72 35.85
C MET A 1 14.04 54.60 34.96
N GLY A 2 14.55 53.51 35.55
CA GLY A 2 15.19 52.43 34.82
C GLY A 2 14.16 51.41 34.29
N ALA A 3 14.12 51.19 32.98
CA ALA A 3 13.21 50.23 32.36
C ALA A 3 13.54 48.78 32.79
N SER A 4 12.50 47.96 32.94
CA SER A 4 12.63 46.55 33.34
C SER A 4 13.35 45.73 32.27
N LYS A 5 14.28 44.85 32.70
CA LYS A 5 15.07 44.00 31.80
C LYS A 5 14.27 42.78 31.36
N ARG A 6 14.35 42.44 30.07
CA ARG A 6 13.72 41.23 29.53
C ARG A 6 14.47 39.98 30.02
N THR A 7 13.80 39.13 30.80
CA THR A 7 14.38 37.88 31.32
C THR A 7 14.48 36.83 30.22
N ARG A 8 15.55 36.01 30.26
CA ARG A 8 15.78 34.93 29.29
C ARG A 8 14.91 33.72 29.62
N LYS A 9 14.51 32.98 28.58
CA LYS A 9 13.74 31.73 28.74
C LYS A 9 14.68 30.56 29.08
N PHE A 10 14.21 29.65 29.93
CA PHE A 10 14.89 28.38 30.20
C PHE A 10 14.56 27.35 29.10
N GLY A 11 15.50 26.46 28.77
CA GLY A 11 15.30 25.39 27.77
C GLY A 11 15.36 25.83 26.30
N VAL A 12 15.98 26.97 25.98
CA VAL A 12 16.11 27.45 24.59
C VAL A 12 17.11 26.59 23.82
N VAL A 13 16.62 25.90 22.79
CA VAL A 13 17.42 25.13 21.83
C VAL A 13 17.59 25.89 20.52
N LYS A 14 18.57 25.49 19.69
CA LYS A 14 18.70 25.99 18.32
C LYS A 14 17.48 25.57 17.49
N ARG A 15 17.04 26.43 16.57
CA ARG A 15 15.96 26.10 15.63
C ARG A 15 16.49 25.10 14.59
N ILE A 16 15.89 23.92 14.54
CA ILE A 16 16.22 22.84 13.61
C ILE A 16 15.00 22.62 12.69
N ILE A 17 15.23 22.16 11.46
CA ILE A 17 14.16 21.79 10.52
C ILE A 17 13.46 20.53 11.06
N GLY A 18 12.13 20.59 11.20
CA GLY A 18 11.31 19.49 11.72
C GLY A 18 10.69 18.64 10.62
N GLN A 19 10.26 17.43 10.96
CA GLN A 19 9.62 16.48 10.03
C GLN A 19 8.32 16.98 9.38
N ARG A 20 7.67 17.98 9.99
CA ARG A 20 6.43 18.58 9.48
C ARG A 20 6.64 19.90 8.72
N ASP A 21 7.89 20.33 8.51
CA ASP A 21 8.18 21.55 7.76
C ASP A 21 7.82 21.35 6.29
N ALA A 22 7.06 22.27 5.70
CA ALA A 22 6.59 22.21 4.32
C ALA A 22 7.72 22.23 3.28
N ARG A 23 8.93 22.67 3.68
CA ARG A 23 10.12 22.66 2.82
C ARG A 23 10.85 21.32 2.83
N VAL A 24 10.54 20.45 3.79
CA VAL A 24 11.01 19.07 3.78
C VAL A 24 10.08 18.32 2.85
N ALA A 25 10.57 17.94 1.67
CA ALA A 25 9.90 16.97 0.83
C ALA A 25 9.79 15.68 1.64
N ARG A 26 8.61 15.42 2.19
CA ARG A 26 8.34 14.09 2.71
C ARG A 26 8.41 13.17 1.50
N GLN A 27 9.25 12.15 1.58
CA GLN A 27 9.02 10.95 0.79
C GLN A 27 7.78 10.29 1.39
N ASP A 28 6.64 10.96 1.24
CA ASP A 28 5.35 10.35 1.45
C ASP A 28 5.29 9.31 0.33
N ASN A 29 5.57 8.04 0.66
CA ASN A 29 5.08 6.91 -0.11
C ASN A 29 3.55 6.88 0.00
N CYS A 30 2.91 7.98 -0.38
CA CYS A 30 1.49 8.15 -0.62
C CYS A 30 1.32 8.15 -2.13
N ASP A 31 1.70 7.04 -2.75
CA ASP A 31 0.92 6.57 -3.89
C ASP A 31 -0.53 6.52 -3.38
N GLY A 32 -1.40 7.33 -4.01
CA GLY A 32 -2.65 7.82 -3.47
C GLY A 32 -3.75 6.78 -3.27
N GLU A 33 -3.57 5.84 -2.34
CA GLU A 33 -4.57 4.80 -2.02
C GLU A 33 -5.11 4.91 -0.59
N GLY A 34 -4.42 5.64 0.30
CA GLY A 34 -4.76 5.71 1.72
C GLY A 34 -6.05 6.44 2.09
N ILE A 35 -6.58 7.32 1.21
CA ILE A 35 -7.79 8.11 1.51
C ILE A 35 -9.07 7.36 1.14
N LYS A 36 -9.00 6.34 0.27
CA LYS A 36 -10.16 5.49 -0.08
C LYS A 36 -10.31 4.27 0.83
N ALA A 37 -9.26 3.92 1.59
CA ALA A 37 -9.25 2.75 2.46
C ALA A 37 -10.04 2.95 3.79
N THR A 38 -10.34 4.19 4.18
CA THR A 38 -10.97 4.48 5.49
C THR A 38 -12.50 4.36 5.48
N GLU A 39 -13.17 4.51 4.34
CA GLU A 39 -14.64 4.40 4.26
C GLU A 39 -15.13 2.98 3.91
N ALA A 40 -14.22 2.09 3.51
CA ALA A 40 -14.55 0.75 3.05
C ALA A 40 -13.43 -0.24 3.41
N MET A 41 -13.02 -0.28 4.68
CA MET A 41 -12.10 -1.29 5.19
C MET A 41 -12.81 -2.65 5.28
N PHE A 42 -13.17 -3.23 4.12
CA PHE A 42 -13.73 -4.56 4.03
C PHE A 42 -12.60 -5.57 3.99
N LEU A 43 -12.69 -6.59 4.84
CA LEU A 43 -11.84 -7.77 4.71
C LEU A 43 -12.30 -8.55 3.48
N VAL A 44 -11.54 -8.46 2.38
CA VAL A 44 -11.76 -9.28 1.19
C VAL A 44 -11.20 -10.66 1.44
N VAL A 45 -12.02 -11.54 2.03
CA VAL A 45 -11.70 -12.97 2.12
C VAL A 45 -12.26 -13.66 0.88
N PRO A 46 -11.41 -14.26 0.01
CA PRO A 46 -11.90 -14.95 -1.17
C PRO A 46 -12.76 -16.14 -0.75
N GLN A 47 -13.98 -16.21 -1.29
CA GLN A 47 -14.86 -17.36 -1.11
C GLN A 47 -14.39 -18.50 -2.01
N VAL A 48 -14.31 -19.71 -1.46
CA VAL A 48 -13.99 -20.91 -2.24
C VAL A 48 -15.18 -21.32 -3.11
N SER A 49 -14.91 -21.87 -4.29
CA SER A 49 -15.97 -22.32 -5.19
C SER A 49 -16.72 -23.52 -4.61
N THR A 50 -18.05 -23.54 -4.76
CA THR A 50 -18.91 -24.66 -4.33
C THR A 50 -18.58 -26.00 -4.98
N SER A 51 -17.90 -26.00 -6.13
CA SER A 51 -17.49 -27.22 -6.84
C SER A 51 -16.21 -27.87 -6.29
N LEU A 52 -15.58 -27.31 -5.25
CA LEU A 52 -14.39 -27.89 -4.62
C LEU A 52 -14.79 -28.73 -3.39
N PHE A 53 -14.49 -30.02 -3.43
CA PHE A 53 -14.45 -30.90 -2.26
C PHE A 53 -13.00 -31.06 -1.80
N PHE A 54 -12.60 -30.28 -0.79
CA PHE A 54 -11.19 -30.09 -0.42
C PHE A 54 -10.35 -29.61 -1.63
N GLN A 55 -9.57 -30.51 -2.24
CA GLN A 55 -8.75 -30.24 -3.44
C GLN A 55 -9.35 -30.86 -4.72
N PHE A 56 -10.45 -31.62 -4.63
CA PHE A 56 -11.10 -32.25 -5.77
C PHE A 56 -12.13 -31.32 -6.41
N ASN A 57 -11.98 -31.03 -7.72
CA ASN A 57 -12.89 -30.17 -8.47
C ASN A 57 -13.95 -30.99 -9.22
N THR A 58 -15.20 -30.95 -8.73
CA THR A 58 -16.32 -31.69 -9.33
C THR A 58 -16.85 -31.05 -10.62
N ALA A 59 -16.46 -29.82 -10.96
CA ALA A 59 -16.88 -29.15 -12.18
C ALA A 59 -16.19 -29.71 -13.44
N LEU A 60 -15.11 -30.47 -13.29
CA LEU A 60 -14.37 -31.08 -14.39
C LEU A 60 -15.05 -32.39 -14.82
N VAL A 61 -16.14 -32.27 -15.57
CA VAL A 61 -16.87 -33.39 -16.17
C VAL A 61 -16.73 -33.32 -17.70
N PRO A 62 -16.69 -34.46 -18.42
CA PRO A 62 -16.67 -34.44 -19.88
C PRO A 62 -17.88 -33.70 -20.50
N PRO A 63 -17.69 -33.02 -21.65
CA PRO A 63 -16.44 -32.85 -22.38
C PRO A 63 -15.50 -31.82 -21.72
N TYR A 64 -14.22 -32.16 -21.59
CA TYR A 64 -13.24 -31.30 -20.91
C TYR A 64 -12.91 -30.05 -21.73
N SER A 65 -12.82 -28.91 -21.04
CA SER A 65 -12.24 -27.67 -21.58
C SER A 65 -10.78 -27.57 -21.17
N ILE A 66 -9.87 -27.51 -22.13
CA ILE A 66 -8.41 -27.51 -21.91
C ILE A 66 -7.83 -26.19 -22.41
N LEU A 67 -7.12 -25.46 -21.54
CA LEU A 67 -6.34 -24.28 -21.91
C LEU A 67 -4.99 -24.74 -22.45
N ILE A 68 -4.64 -24.31 -23.67
CA ILE A 68 -3.35 -24.60 -24.31
C ILE A 68 -2.47 -23.36 -24.14
N ASP A 69 -1.31 -23.51 -23.51
CA ASP A 69 -0.30 -22.45 -23.34
C ASP A 69 1.01 -22.86 -24.05
N GLU A 70 1.59 -21.95 -24.84
CA GLU A 70 2.84 -22.18 -25.58
C GLU A 70 4.07 -21.90 -24.69
N SER A 71 4.32 -22.78 -23.72
CA SER A 71 5.41 -22.61 -22.75
C SER A 71 6.80 -23.07 -23.22
N ASN A 72 6.97 -23.45 -24.50
CA ASN A 72 8.26 -23.90 -25.02
C ASN A 72 8.47 -23.51 -26.50
N GLY A 73 8.92 -22.27 -26.77
CA GLY A 73 9.22 -21.86 -28.13
C GLY A 73 9.50 -20.37 -28.36
N MET A 74 10.68 -19.90 -27.98
CA MET A 74 11.50 -18.99 -28.79
C MET A 74 10.83 -17.71 -29.37
N SER A 75 10.94 -16.57 -28.66
CA SER A 75 10.99 -15.25 -29.33
C SER A 75 12.41 -14.67 -29.28
N THR A 76 13.38 -15.41 -29.81
CA THR A 76 14.45 -14.73 -30.54
C THR A 76 13.87 -14.28 -31.87
N HIS A 77 13.98 -12.99 -32.17
CA HIS A 77 13.49 -12.24 -33.34
C HIS A 77 12.11 -11.56 -33.16
N ARG A 78 12.08 -10.41 -32.48
CA ARG A 78 12.27 -9.07 -33.08
C ARG A 78 12.31 -8.01 -31.98
#